data_AF-X1NI47-F1
#
_entry.id   AF-X1NI47-F1
#
_cell.length_a   1.000
_cell.length_b   1.000
_cell.length_c   1.000
_cell.angle_alpha   90.00
_cell.angle_beta   90.00
_cell.angle_gamma   90.00
#
_symmetry.space_group_name_H-M   'P 1'
#
loop_
_entity.id
_entity.type
_entity.pdbx_description
1 polymer ?
#
loop_
_entity_poly.entity_id
_entity_poly.type
_entity_poly.pdbx_seq_one_letter_code
_entity_poly.pdbx_strand_id
1 'polypeptide(L)'
;GEVMAIDRCFEAALQKAIRSLEFGNRSLLWEDRDWELGTNINSYPLEPNDLRLWAIMAALRRGISAKEITEHTKIDLWFTTKLQNIIDMEKQLLSQSLTPELLRQTKRFGFSDEQIGTLADRLPEQVRQLRHNWNIRPVYKMVDTCAAEFDAATPYFYSTYEQENEAKPSQGSKAIVIGSGPIRIAQGIEFDYCSVHSAWALQESGFKSIMVNSNPETVSTDFDTSDRLYFEALDEESLRDILENEGESSGNAPPPSIVQFGGQTAINLAEPLFRSGM
;
A
#
# COMPACT_ATOMS: atom_id res chain seq x y z
N GLY A 1 -11.39 -2.12 13.09
CA GLY A 1 -10.08 -2.75 13.29
C GLY A 1 -9.03 -1.78 12.81
N GLU A 2 -7.87 -2.31 12.53
CA GLU A 2 -6.70 -1.54 12.14
C GLU A 2 -6.04 -2.08 10.89
N VAL A 3 -5.00 -1.37 10.44
CA VAL A 3 -4.15 -1.79 9.34
C VAL A 3 -2.70 -1.63 9.76
N MET A 4 -1.84 -2.44 9.17
CA MET A 4 -0.41 -2.28 9.27
C MET A 4 0.17 -2.08 7.87
N ALA A 5 1.26 -1.33 7.78
CA ALA A 5 2.04 -1.24 6.56
C ALA A 5 3.51 -1.19 6.94
N ILE A 6 4.34 -1.84 6.11
CA ILE A 6 5.78 -1.94 6.33
C ILE A 6 6.46 -1.24 5.16
N ASP A 7 7.39 -0.34 5.46
CA ASP A 7 8.30 0.25 4.48
C ASP A 7 9.61 0.69 5.18
N ARG A 8 10.58 1.09 4.37
CA ARG A 8 11.94 1.50 4.76
C ARG A 8 12.01 2.98 5.15
N CYS A 9 10.96 3.76 4.89
CA CYS A 9 10.82 5.14 5.35
C CYS A 9 9.42 5.43 5.87
N PHE A 10 9.31 6.41 6.76
CA PHE A 10 8.04 6.76 7.39
C PHE A 10 7.01 7.28 6.38
N GLU A 11 7.45 8.13 5.45
CA GLU A 11 6.59 8.72 4.44
C GLU A 11 5.88 7.62 3.61
N ALA A 12 6.63 6.61 3.18
CA ALA A 12 6.09 5.50 2.41
C ALA A 12 5.21 4.56 3.26
N ALA A 13 5.65 4.22 4.47
CA ALA A 13 4.85 3.39 5.37
C ALA A 13 3.50 4.03 5.69
N LEU A 14 3.46 5.35 5.94
CA LEU A 14 2.22 6.08 6.19
C LEU A 14 1.31 6.08 4.96
N GLN A 15 1.84 6.37 3.77
CA GLN A 15 1.03 6.38 2.55
C GLN A 15 0.45 4.99 2.24
N LYS A 16 1.25 3.93 2.41
CA LYS A 16 0.80 2.55 2.29
C LYS A 16 -0.28 2.21 3.33
N ALA A 17 -0.11 2.61 4.58
CA ALA A 17 -1.12 2.39 5.62
C ALA A 17 -2.46 3.04 5.27
N ILE A 18 -2.44 4.26 4.72
CA ILE A 18 -3.66 4.96 4.30
C ILE A 18 -4.34 4.26 3.11
N ARG A 19 -3.56 3.75 2.15
CA ARG A 19 -4.09 2.92 1.05
C ARG A 19 -4.74 1.64 1.59
N SER A 20 -4.13 0.99 2.58
CA SER A 20 -4.68 -0.21 3.23
C SER A 20 -5.96 0.04 4.04
N LEU A 21 -6.21 1.29 4.48
CA LEU A 21 -7.32 1.60 5.40
C LEU A 21 -8.71 1.45 4.76
N GLU A 22 -8.78 1.45 3.42
CA GLU A 22 -10.04 1.34 2.64
C GLU A 22 -11.12 2.36 3.07
N PHE A 23 -10.67 3.51 3.55
CA PHE A 23 -11.54 4.52 4.13
C PHE A 23 -12.11 5.43 3.04
N GLY A 24 -13.20 5.00 2.40
CA GLY A 24 -14.00 5.80 1.47
C GLY A 24 -13.22 6.35 0.27
N ASN A 25 -12.25 5.59 -0.24
CA ASN A 25 -11.32 5.98 -1.32
C ASN A 25 -10.57 7.29 -1.04
N ARG A 26 -10.28 7.59 0.23
CA ARG A 26 -9.54 8.80 0.62
C ARG A 26 -8.04 8.53 0.66
N SER A 27 -7.34 8.99 -0.36
CA SER A 27 -5.87 9.11 -0.31
C SER A 27 -5.47 10.28 0.61
N LEU A 28 -4.17 10.47 0.86
CA LEU A 28 -3.69 11.67 1.59
C LEU A 28 -3.99 12.98 0.84
N LEU A 29 -4.31 12.93 -0.46
CA LEU A 29 -4.73 14.09 -1.25
C LEU A 29 -6.18 14.50 -0.98
N TRP A 30 -6.97 13.64 -0.33
CA TRP A 30 -8.35 13.96 0.00
C TRP A 30 -8.43 15.09 1.03
N GLU A 31 -9.41 15.97 0.85
CA GLU A 31 -9.70 17.08 1.74
C GLU A 31 -11.20 17.30 1.82
N ASP A 32 -11.67 17.74 2.98
CA ASP A 32 -13.05 18.15 3.14
C ASP A 32 -13.30 19.49 2.43
N ARG A 33 -14.44 19.61 1.76
CA ARG A 33 -14.82 20.82 1.02
C ARG A 33 -15.23 21.95 1.95
N ASP A 34 -15.62 21.63 3.19
CA ASP A 34 -16.08 22.60 4.17
C ASP A 34 -14.92 23.24 4.95
N TRP A 35 -13.69 22.75 4.80
CA TRP A 35 -12.51 23.36 5.45
C TRP A 35 -12.13 24.68 4.79
N GLU A 36 -11.96 25.72 5.61
CA GLU A 36 -11.64 27.06 5.11
C GLU A 36 -10.30 27.09 4.37
N LEU A 37 -10.28 27.86 3.27
CA LEU A 37 -9.05 28.13 2.53
C LEU A 37 -8.29 29.24 3.25
N GLY A 38 -7.21 28.89 3.94
CA GLY A 38 -6.34 29.88 4.56
C GLY A 38 -5.26 29.32 5.48
N THR A 39 -4.50 30.25 6.07
CA THR A 39 -3.40 29.96 7.00
C THR A 39 -3.82 30.02 8.48
N ASN A 40 -5.10 30.23 8.78
CA ASN A 40 -5.60 30.23 10.15
C ASN A 40 -5.71 28.78 10.67
N ILE A 41 -4.78 28.37 11.53
CA ILE A 41 -4.73 27.00 12.07
C ILE A 41 -6.02 26.57 12.81
N ASN A 42 -6.74 27.52 13.42
CA ASN A 42 -7.97 27.24 14.16
C ASN A 42 -9.18 26.90 13.26
N SER A 43 -9.04 27.04 11.94
CA SER A 43 -10.08 26.69 10.96
C SER A 43 -10.10 25.20 10.60
N TYR A 44 -9.08 24.44 11.01
CA TYR A 44 -8.96 23.01 10.73
C TYR A 44 -9.35 22.18 11.96
N PRO A 45 -10.04 21.03 11.80
CA PRO A 45 -10.42 20.15 12.91
C PRO A 45 -9.22 19.33 13.41
N LEU A 46 -8.32 19.98 14.14
CA LEU A 46 -7.03 19.45 14.60
C LEU A 46 -7.09 18.79 15.99
N GLU A 47 -8.26 18.73 16.61
CA GLU A 47 -8.55 17.88 17.76
C GLU A 47 -8.54 16.39 17.39
N PRO A 48 -8.47 15.46 18.37
CA PRO A 48 -8.56 14.02 18.09
C PRO A 48 -9.91 13.64 17.45
N ASN A 49 -9.89 13.39 16.15
CA ASN A 49 -11.01 12.86 15.35
C ASN A 49 -10.45 11.96 14.23
N ASP A 50 -11.35 11.29 13.50
CA ASP A 50 -11.01 10.38 12.40
C ASP A 50 -10.56 11.11 11.12
N LEU A 51 -10.76 12.42 11.00
CA LEU A 51 -10.31 13.24 9.86
C LEU A 51 -9.01 14.00 10.11
N ARG A 52 -8.47 13.91 11.33
CA ARG A 52 -7.40 14.78 11.83
C ARG A 52 -6.13 14.73 10.97
N LEU A 53 -5.77 13.55 10.47
CA LEU A 53 -4.61 13.40 9.60
C LEU A 53 -4.78 14.19 8.30
N TRP A 54 -5.94 14.09 7.67
CA TRP A 54 -6.25 14.85 6.45
C TRP A 54 -6.32 16.34 6.72
N ALA A 55 -6.85 16.76 7.87
CA ALA A 55 -6.85 18.17 8.29
C ALA A 55 -5.42 18.72 8.46
N ILE A 56 -4.51 17.93 9.02
CA ILE A 56 -3.09 18.28 9.10
C ILE A 56 -2.47 18.41 7.71
N MET A 57 -2.69 17.43 6.82
CA MET A 57 -2.18 17.48 5.45
C MET A 57 -2.70 18.72 4.71
N ALA A 58 -4.00 19.01 4.86
CA ALA A 58 -4.62 20.21 4.31
C ALA A 58 -3.93 21.48 4.84
N ALA A 59 -3.82 21.63 6.16
CA ALA A 59 -3.18 22.78 6.80
C ALA A 59 -1.73 23.02 6.31
N LEU A 60 -0.93 21.94 6.22
CA LEU A 60 0.44 22.00 5.69
C LEU A 60 0.48 22.46 4.23
N ARG A 61 -0.46 22.00 3.38
CA ARG A 61 -0.57 22.48 1.99
C ARG A 61 -0.88 23.98 1.89
N ARG A 62 -1.64 24.54 2.84
CA ARG A 62 -1.92 25.99 2.88
C ARG A 62 -0.78 26.81 3.51
N GLY A 63 0.31 26.17 3.90
CA GLY A 63 1.52 26.84 4.38
C GLY A 63 1.57 27.06 5.90
N ILE A 64 0.69 26.42 6.67
CA ILE A 64 0.87 26.32 8.13
C ILE A 64 2.11 25.45 8.36
N SER A 65 3.03 25.89 9.22
CA SER A 65 4.30 25.18 9.40
C SER A 65 4.13 23.90 10.23
N ALA A 66 4.99 22.91 10.00
CA ALA A 66 5.07 21.70 10.82
C ALA A 66 5.22 22.00 12.33
N LYS A 67 5.92 23.08 12.66
CA LYS A 67 6.09 23.55 14.05
C LYS A 67 4.76 24.00 14.67
N GLU A 68 3.98 24.82 13.94
CA GLU A 68 2.66 25.26 14.41
C GLU A 68 1.70 24.08 14.56
N ILE A 69 1.73 23.12 13.63
CA ILE A 69 0.97 21.86 13.76
C ILE A 69 1.38 21.11 15.02
N THR A 70 2.67 20.95 15.29
CA THR A 70 3.16 20.29 16.50
C THR A 70 2.72 21.01 17.77
N GLU A 71 2.83 22.33 17.82
CA GLU A 71 2.41 23.13 18.97
C GLU A 71 0.92 22.97 19.26
N HIS A 72 0.08 22.91 18.22
CA HIS A 72 -1.37 22.74 18.34
C HIS A 72 -1.79 21.30 18.66
N THR A 73 -1.23 20.32 17.94
CA THR A 73 -1.69 18.91 17.97
C THR A 73 -1.00 18.06 19.02
N LYS A 74 0.18 18.50 19.49
CA LYS A 74 1.13 17.73 20.32
C LYS A 74 1.73 16.50 19.63
N ILE A 75 1.54 16.35 18.32
CA ILE A 75 2.27 15.38 17.50
C ILE A 75 3.71 15.87 17.38
N ASP A 76 4.66 14.99 17.70
CA ASP A 76 6.09 15.34 17.71
C ASP A 76 6.55 15.97 16.39
N LEU A 77 7.47 16.93 16.49
CA LEU A 77 7.99 17.67 15.34
C LEU A 77 8.60 16.77 14.28
N TRP A 78 9.18 15.63 14.68
CA TRP A 78 9.70 14.66 13.74
C TRP A 78 8.61 14.18 12.77
N PHE A 79 7.44 13.79 13.27
CA PHE A 79 6.34 13.31 12.44
C PHE A 79 5.74 14.42 11.57
N THR A 80 5.50 15.60 12.13
CA THR A 80 4.94 16.72 11.34
C THR A 80 5.90 17.19 10.26
N THR A 81 7.22 17.13 10.50
CA THR A 81 8.23 17.36 9.47
C THR A 81 8.17 16.31 8.37
N LYS A 82 7.93 15.05 8.71
CA LYS A 82 7.74 13.98 7.71
C LYS A 82 6.48 14.16 6.87
N LEU A 83 5.40 14.65 7.45
CA LEU A 83 4.20 15.04 6.70
C LEU A 83 4.50 16.22 5.76
N GLN A 84 5.28 17.21 6.21
CA GLN A 84 5.73 18.30 5.34
C GLN A 84 6.56 17.80 4.15
N ASN A 85 7.42 16.79 4.33
CA ASN A 85 8.18 16.19 3.22
C ASN A 85 7.26 15.62 2.13
N ILE A 86 6.12 15.02 2.52
CA ILE A 86 5.11 14.53 1.57
C ILE A 86 4.53 15.72 0.78
N ILE A 87 4.15 16.80 1.47
CA ILE A 87 3.63 18.02 0.82
C ILE A 87 4.65 18.66 -0.12
N ASP A 88 5.93 18.64 0.24
CA ASP A 88 6.98 19.18 -0.61
C ASP A 88 7.21 18.32 -1.87
N MET A 89 7.05 16.99 -1.76
CA MET A 89 7.02 16.09 -2.93
C MET A 89 5.79 16.37 -3.82
N GLU A 90 4.62 16.62 -3.24
CA GLU A 90 3.43 17.02 -4.02
C GLU A 90 3.69 18.29 -4.83
N LYS A 91 4.31 19.31 -4.22
CA LYS A 91 4.70 20.55 -4.91
C LYS A 91 5.69 20.32 -6.04
N GLN A 92 6.63 19.38 -5.88
CA GLN A 92 7.56 19.02 -6.95
C GLN A 92 6.83 18.39 -8.14
N LEU A 93 5.90 17.46 -7.89
CA LEU A 93 5.08 16.82 -8.92
C LEU A 93 4.19 17.81 -9.67
N LEU A 94 3.63 18.81 -8.96
CA LEU A 94 2.79 19.85 -9.56
C LEU A 94 3.58 20.86 -10.41
N SER A 95 4.86 21.07 -10.12
CA SER A 95 5.68 22.13 -10.74
C SER A 95 6.67 21.64 -11.78
N GLN A 96 6.94 20.33 -11.83
CA GLN A 96 7.98 19.74 -12.68
C GLN A 96 7.41 18.63 -13.57
N SER A 97 8.01 18.44 -14.74
CA SER A 97 7.71 17.28 -15.59
C SER A 97 8.25 16.00 -14.96
N LEU A 98 7.50 14.90 -15.05
CA LEU A 98 7.97 13.58 -14.61
C LEU A 98 9.22 13.13 -15.37
N THR A 99 10.33 13.02 -14.65
CA THR A 99 11.57 12.35 -15.07
C THR A 99 11.71 10.99 -14.39
N PRO A 100 12.57 10.08 -14.88
CA PRO A 100 12.84 8.82 -14.20
C PRO A 100 13.32 9.00 -12.75
N GLU A 101 14.15 10.01 -12.49
CA GLU A 101 14.69 10.31 -11.17
C GLU A 101 13.59 10.79 -10.22
N LEU A 102 12.76 11.74 -10.67
CA LEU A 102 11.65 12.25 -9.89
C LEU A 102 10.64 11.14 -9.60
N LEU A 103 10.24 10.37 -10.62
CA LEU A 103 9.29 9.27 -10.44
C LEU A 103 9.83 8.23 -9.44
N ARG A 104 11.11 7.83 -9.55
CA ARG A 104 11.72 6.90 -8.61
C ARG A 104 11.72 7.46 -7.18
N GLN A 105 12.06 8.72 -6.99
CA GLN A 105 12.06 9.36 -5.68
C GLN A 105 10.65 9.44 -5.09
N THR A 106 9.66 9.80 -5.90
CA THR A 106 8.26 9.86 -5.52
C THR A 106 7.73 8.49 -5.10
N LYS A 107 8.06 7.41 -5.84
CA LYS A 107 7.68 6.04 -5.44
C LYS A 107 8.36 5.61 -4.14
N ARG A 108 9.60 6.02 -3.89
CA ARG A 108 10.30 5.82 -2.59
C ARG A 108 9.67 6.56 -1.42
N PHE A 109 8.83 7.57 -1.69
CA PHE A 109 8.03 8.25 -0.68
C PHE A 109 6.64 7.59 -0.50
N GLY A 110 6.33 6.54 -1.27
CA GLY A 110 5.11 5.74 -1.18
C GLY A 110 3.90 6.27 -1.91
N PHE A 111 4.07 7.26 -2.80
CA PHE A 111 2.98 7.76 -3.64
C PHE A 111 2.48 6.67 -4.60
N SER A 112 1.18 6.45 -4.66
CA SER A 112 0.55 5.58 -5.65
C SER A 112 0.59 6.19 -7.05
N ASP A 113 0.45 5.36 -8.07
CA ASP A 113 0.33 5.76 -9.47
C ASP A 113 -0.91 6.66 -9.67
N GLU A 114 -1.96 6.48 -8.87
CA GLU A 114 -3.14 7.37 -8.83
C GLU A 114 -2.83 8.77 -8.28
N GLN A 115 -2.11 8.86 -7.16
CA GLN A 115 -1.72 10.15 -6.58
C GLN A 115 -0.77 10.91 -7.52
N ILE A 116 0.18 10.20 -8.12
CA ILE A 116 1.10 10.78 -9.11
C ILE A 116 0.33 11.24 -10.34
N GLY A 117 -0.63 10.43 -10.82
CA GLY A 117 -1.48 10.80 -11.95
C GLY A 117 -2.26 12.08 -11.67
N THR A 118 -2.85 12.19 -10.49
CA THR A 118 -3.59 13.38 -10.05
C THR A 118 -2.69 14.63 -10.02
N LEU A 119 -1.48 14.52 -9.46
CA LEU A 119 -0.57 15.65 -9.26
C LEU A 119 0.19 16.06 -10.53
N ALA A 120 0.43 15.12 -11.45
CA ALA A 120 1.20 15.34 -12.68
C ALA A 120 0.32 15.41 -13.94
N ASP A 121 -1.00 15.55 -13.79
CA ASP A 121 -2.00 15.61 -14.86
C ASP A 121 -1.88 14.44 -15.86
N ARG A 122 -1.92 13.21 -15.31
CA ARG A 122 -1.83 11.95 -16.06
C ARG A 122 -2.85 10.94 -15.57
N LEU A 123 -3.19 10.00 -16.44
CA LEU A 123 -3.95 8.82 -16.02
C LEU A 123 -3.05 7.86 -15.23
N PRO A 124 -3.57 7.15 -14.22
CA PRO A 124 -2.80 6.17 -13.44
C PRO A 124 -2.06 5.15 -14.32
N GLU A 125 -2.72 4.62 -15.36
CA GLU A 125 -2.09 3.70 -16.33
C GLU A 125 -0.90 4.31 -17.09
N GLN A 126 -0.93 5.62 -17.36
CA GLN A 126 0.21 6.30 -18.00
C GLN A 126 1.39 6.39 -17.05
N VAL A 127 1.15 6.62 -15.75
CA VAL A 127 2.19 6.61 -14.73
C VAL A 127 2.80 5.21 -14.62
N ARG A 128 1.96 4.17 -14.51
CA ARG A 128 2.41 2.77 -14.47
C ARG A 128 3.25 2.42 -15.70
N GLN A 129 2.79 2.77 -16.90
CA GLN A 129 3.54 2.51 -18.13
C GLN A 129 4.90 3.21 -18.16
N LEU A 130 4.99 4.48 -17.73
CA LEU A 130 6.26 5.19 -17.60
C LEU A 130 7.19 4.48 -16.61
N ARG A 131 6.64 4.08 -15.45
CA ARG A 131 7.36 3.36 -14.40
C ARG A 131 7.97 2.06 -14.94
N HIS A 132 7.18 1.28 -15.70
CA HIS A 132 7.64 0.06 -16.36
C HIS A 132 8.71 0.33 -17.43
N ASN A 133 8.50 1.34 -18.29
CA ASN A 133 9.45 1.71 -19.35
C ASN A 133 10.82 2.12 -18.79
N TRP A 134 10.83 2.73 -17.60
CA TRP A 134 12.04 3.16 -16.91
C TRP A 134 12.57 2.13 -15.90
N ASN A 135 12.01 0.92 -15.90
CA ASN A 135 12.37 -0.16 -14.99
C ASN A 135 12.35 0.26 -13.51
N ILE A 136 11.35 1.06 -13.15
CA ILE A 136 11.06 1.42 -11.76
C ILE A 136 10.00 0.41 -11.31
N ARG A 137 10.40 -0.60 -10.55
CA ARG A 137 9.49 -1.62 -9.99
C ARG A 137 9.67 -1.68 -8.49
N PRO A 138 8.64 -2.00 -7.70
CA PRO A 138 8.90 -2.36 -6.33
C PRO A 138 9.76 -3.62 -6.30
N VAL A 139 10.54 -3.74 -5.24
CA VAL A 139 11.15 -4.98 -4.81
C VAL A 139 10.47 -5.43 -3.53
N TYR A 140 10.57 -6.71 -3.22
CA TYR A 140 9.97 -7.25 -2.01
C TYR A 140 11.06 -7.67 -1.04
N LYS A 141 10.96 -7.18 0.19
CA LYS A 141 11.90 -7.43 1.27
C LYS A 141 11.30 -8.39 2.29
N MET A 142 12.13 -9.24 2.87
CA MET A 142 11.72 -10.20 3.88
C MET A 142 11.70 -9.55 5.27
N VAL A 143 10.75 -9.98 6.10
CA VAL A 143 10.76 -9.72 7.54
C VAL A 143 11.47 -10.89 8.22
N ASP A 144 12.66 -10.63 8.76
CA ASP A 144 13.59 -11.66 9.25
C ASP A 144 13.87 -11.60 10.76
N THR A 145 13.29 -10.63 11.47
CA THR A 145 13.50 -10.32 12.91
C THR A 145 14.93 -9.95 13.32
N CYS A 146 15.91 -10.03 12.42
CA CYS A 146 17.34 -9.90 12.72
C CYS A 146 18.07 -8.89 11.82
N ALA A 147 17.34 -8.13 10.98
CA ALA A 147 17.90 -7.12 10.10
C ALA A 147 19.01 -7.66 9.18
N ALA A 148 18.76 -8.83 8.59
CA ALA A 148 19.64 -9.61 7.73
C ALA A 148 20.94 -10.11 8.40
N GLU A 149 20.99 -10.19 9.73
CA GLU A 149 22.11 -10.83 10.45
C GLU A 149 22.19 -12.34 10.14
N PHE A 150 21.03 -12.98 9.96
CA PHE A 150 20.91 -14.40 9.63
C PHE A 150 19.96 -14.61 8.45
N ASP A 151 20.19 -15.69 7.70
CA ASP A 151 19.24 -16.13 6.67
C ASP A 151 17.92 -16.54 7.35
N ALA A 152 16.89 -15.72 7.22
CA ALA A 152 15.54 -16.08 7.64
C ALA A 152 14.88 -16.98 6.59
N ALA A 153 14.17 -18.00 7.07
CA ALA A 153 13.40 -18.91 6.24
C ALA A 153 11.91 -18.54 6.16
N THR A 154 11.47 -17.49 6.87
CA THR A 154 10.06 -17.10 6.94
C THR A 154 9.64 -16.38 5.66
N PRO A 155 8.65 -16.89 4.90
CA PRO A 155 8.27 -16.33 3.60
C PRO A 155 7.34 -15.12 3.76
N TYR A 156 7.76 -14.14 4.57
CA TYR A 156 6.99 -12.98 4.97
C TYR A 156 7.57 -11.71 4.33
N PHE A 157 6.83 -11.12 3.39
CA PHE A 157 7.34 -10.07 2.50
C PHE A 157 6.52 -8.78 2.53
N TYR A 158 7.17 -7.65 2.23
CA TYR A 158 6.52 -6.36 1.99
C TYR A 158 7.20 -5.66 0.80
N SER A 159 6.48 -4.83 0.06
CA SER A 159 7.04 -4.07 -1.06
C SER A 159 7.76 -2.81 -0.59
N THR A 160 8.81 -2.42 -1.31
CA THR A 160 9.47 -1.12 -1.18
C THR A 160 10.20 -0.78 -2.49
N TYR A 161 10.53 0.49 -2.72
CA TYR A 161 11.25 0.92 -3.92
C TYR A 161 12.77 0.99 -3.67
N GLU A 162 13.38 -0.17 -3.45
CA GLU A 162 14.84 -0.36 -3.34
C GLU A 162 15.41 -1.16 -4.53
N GLN A 163 16.63 -1.70 -4.39
CA GLN A 163 17.37 -2.32 -5.50
C GLN A 163 17.22 -3.84 -5.58
N GLU A 164 17.25 -4.52 -4.43
CA GLU A 164 17.29 -5.98 -4.38
C GLU A 164 15.92 -6.57 -4.01
N ASN A 165 15.47 -7.55 -4.79
CA ASN A 165 14.25 -8.30 -4.56
C ASN A 165 14.55 -9.65 -3.92
N GLU A 166 14.04 -9.85 -2.70
CA GLU A 166 14.21 -11.05 -1.89
C GLU A 166 13.05 -12.04 -2.10
N ALA A 167 11.89 -11.58 -2.59
CA ALA A 167 10.76 -12.45 -2.91
C ALA A 167 10.86 -12.99 -4.35
N LYS A 168 11.90 -13.76 -4.65
CA LYS A 168 12.04 -14.42 -5.96
C LYS A 168 10.80 -15.25 -6.27
N PRO A 169 10.28 -15.23 -7.51
CA PRO A 169 9.01 -15.86 -7.86
C PRO A 169 8.99 -17.35 -7.51
N SER A 170 7.90 -17.81 -6.92
CA SER A 170 7.77 -19.22 -6.54
C SER A 170 7.69 -20.11 -7.80
N GLN A 171 8.34 -21.28 -7.77
CA GLN A 171 8.31 -22.23 -8.88
C GLN A 171 7.14 -23.21 -8.74
N GLY A 172 6.57 -23.65 -9.87
CA GLY A 172 5.49 -24.64 -9.92
C GLY A 172 4.08 -24.04 -9.84
N SER A 173 3.08 -24.91 -9.72
CA SER A 173 1.67 -24.52 -9.61
C SER A 173 1.42 -23.73 -8.33
N LYS A 174 0.80 -22.56 -8.47
CA LYS A 174 0.55 -21.62 -7.37
C LYS A 174 -0.72 -20.82 -7.63
N ALA A 175 -1.31 -20.28 -6.58
CA ALA A 175 -2.45 -19.39 -6.65
C ALA A 175 -2.40 -18.35 -5.54
N ILE A 176 -2.91 -17.15 -5.83
CA ILE A 176 -3.01 -16.06 -4.86
C ILE A 176 -4.36 -16.14 -4.17
N VAL A 177 -4.37 -15.96 -2.84
CA VAL A 177 -5.56 -15.71 -2.03
C VAL A 177 -5.51 -14.25 -1.60
N ILE A 178 -6.48 -13.46 -2.07
CA ILE A 178 -6.60 -12.06 -1.67
C ILE A 178 -7.43 -12.01 -0.39
N GLY A 179 -6.81 -11.54 0.69
CA GLY A 179 -7.41 -11.43 2.00
C GLY A 179 -8.48 -10.34 2.10
N SER A 180 -8.91 -10.07 3.34
CA SER A 180 -10.05 -9.20 3.60
C SER A 180 -9.71 -7.77 4.00
N GLY A 181 -8.43 -7.42 4.19
CA GLY A 181 -8.07 -6.08 4.65
C GLY A 181 -8.61 -5.80 6.07
N PRO A 182 -8.77 -4.52 6.45
CA PRO A 182 -9.14 -4.16 7.82
C PRO A 182 -10.53 -4.65 8.22
N ILE A 183 -10.65 -5.11 9.47
CA ILE A 183 -11.94 -5.45 10.07
C ILE A 183 -12.80 -4.19 10.22
N ARG A 184 -14.05 -4.26 9.78
CA ARG A 184 -15.08 -3.22 9.93
C ARG A 184 -16.47 -3.83 10.08
N ILE A 185 -17.47 -3.01 10.41
CA ILE A 185 -18.86 -3.49 10.52
C ILE A 185 -19.26 -4.15 9.19
N ALA A 186 -19.77 -5.38 9.27
CA ALA A 186 -20.14 -6.25 8.14
C ALA A 186 -18.99 -6.85 7.31
N GLN A 187 -17.73 -6.65 7.72
CA GLN A 187 -16.56 -7.31 7.15
C GLN A 187 -15.59 -7.69 8.28
N GLY A 188 -15.84 -8.85 8.88
CA GLY A 188 -15.14 -9.33 10.07
C GLY A 188 -14.25 -10.54 9.85
N ILE A 189 -14.04 -11.27 10.94
CA ILE A 189 -13.16 -12.46 11.01
C ILE A 189 -13.66 -13.63 10.17
N GLU A 190 -14.95 -13.65 9.79
CA GLU A 190 -15.51 -14.67 8.92
C GLU A 190 -14.79 -14.77 7.57
N PHE A 191 -14.31 -13.64 7.02
CA PHE A 191 -13.56 -13.60 5.78
C PHE A 191 -12.10 -14.03 5.96
N ASP A 192 -11.53 -13.79 7.15
CA ASP A 192 -10.21 -14.32 7.50
C ASP A 192 -10.26 -15.85 7.54
N TYR A 193 -11.26 -16.42 8.20
CA TYR A 193 -11.50 -17.87 8.24
C TYR A 193 -11.60 -18.47 6.83
N CYS A 194 -12.38 -17.86 5.93
CA CYS A 194 -12.49 -18.32 4.54
C CYS A 194 -11.16 -18.23 3.79
N SER A 195 -10.38 -17.17 4.01
CA SER A 195 -9.06 -16.98 3.36
C SER A 195 -8.04 -18.02 3.82
N VAL A 196 -7.98 -18.30 5.12
CA VAL A 196 -7.14 -19.36 5.72
C VAL A 196 -7.48 -20.73 5.11
N HIS A 197 -8.76 -21.11 5.11
CA HIS A 197 -9.18 -22.39 4.55
C HIS A 197 -8.93 -22.50 3.04
N SER A 198 -8.94 -21.38 2.31
CA SER A 198 -8.59 -21.35 0.89
C SER A 198 -7.11 -21.63 0.66
N ALA A 199 -6.24 -21.04 1.49
CA ALA A 199 -4.80 -21.29 1.44
C ALA A 199 -4.47 -22.76 1.74
N TRP A 200 -5.08 -23.35 2.77
CA TRP A 200 -4.90 -24.76 3.11
C TRP A 200 -5.44 -25.69 2.04
N ALA A 201 -6.62 -25.42 1.48
CA ALA A 201 -7.18 -26.25 0.41
C ALA A 201 -6.31 -26.25 -0.86
N LEU A 202 -5.67 -25.12 -1.19
CA LEU A 202 -4.69 -25.05 -2.28
C LEU A 202 -3.48 -25.94 -2.00
N GLN A 203 -2.92 -25.86 -0.79
CA GLN A 203 -1.78 -26.68 -0.36
C GLN A 203 -2.09 -28.18 -0.40
N GLU A 204 -3.24 -28.57 0.15
CA GLU A 204 -3.74 -29.96 0.10
C GLU A 204 -3.95 -30.46 -1.34
N SER A 205 -4.26 -29.55 -2.27
CA SER A 205 -4.40 -29.83 -3.69
C SER A 205 -3.08 -29.79 -4.47
N GLY A 206 -1.95 -29.56 -3.80
CA GLY A 206 -0.61 -29.51 -4.40
C GLY A 206 -0.25 -28.17 -5.07
N PHE A 207 -1.02 -27.12 -4.84
CA PHE A 207 -0.69 -25.75 -5.24
C PHE A 207 0.01 -25.02 -4.10
N LYS A 208 1.00 -24.20 -4.42
CA LYS A 208 1.57 -23.25 -3.45
C LYS A 208 0.60 -22.10 -3.23
N SER A 209 0.21 -21.86 -1.99
CA SER A 209 -0.67 -20.76 -1.62
C SER A 209 0.12 -19.49 -1.38
N ILE A 210 -0.33 -18.37 -1.95
CA ILE A 210 0.25 -17.05 -1.75
C ILE A 210 -0.82 -16.15 -1.14
N MET A 211 -0.65 -15.75 0.11
CA MET A 211 -1.57 -14.84 0.79
C MET A 211 -1.15 -13.39 0.58
N VAL A 212 -2.12 -12.52 0.30
CA VAL A 212 -1.92 -11.06 0.32
C VAL A 212 -2.96 -10.45 1.26
N ASN A 213 -2.51 -9.76 2.30
CA ASN A 213 -3.40 -9.07 3.25
C ASN A 213 -2.66 -7.95 3.99
N SER A 214 -3.38 -7.02 4.60
CA SER A 214 -2.83 -5.86 5.33
C SER A 214 -3.29 -5.75 6.79
N ASN A 215 -4.05 -6.72 7.27
CA ASN A 215 -4.65 -6.70 8.59
C ASN A 215 -3.75 -7.42 9.60
N PRO A 216 -3.22 -6.74 10.63
CA PRO A 216 -2.34 -7.39 11.60
C PRO A 216 -3.07 -8.29 12.60
N GLU A 217 -4.40 -8.22 12.69
CA GLU A 217 -5.21 -8.97 13.66
C GLU A 217 -5.54 -10.40 13.18
N THR A 218 -5.18 -10.76 11.94
CA THR A 218 -5.68 -11.97 11.26
C THR A 218 -4.76 -13.19 11.30
N VAL A 219 -5.34 -14.38 11.26
CA VAL A 219 -4.59 -15.64 11.14
C VAL A 219 -4.09 -15.85 9.71
N SER A 220 -4.77 -15.29 8.70
CA SER A 220 -4.26 -15.29 7.31
C SER A 220 -2.90 -14.59 7.17
N THR A 221 -2.59 -13.64 8.04
CA THR A 221 -1.29 -12.94 8.09
C THR A 221 -0.26 -13.62 8.98
N ASP A 222 -0.54 -14.83 9.46
CA ASP A 222 0.50 -15.69 10.00
C ASP A 222 1.30 -16.29 8.84
N PHE A 223 2.64 -16.23 8.90
CA PHE A 223 3.51 -16.77 7.85
C PHE A 223 3.43 -18.30 7.75
N ASP A 224 2.94 -19.00 8.78
CA ASP A 224 2.71 -20.44 8.75
C ASP A 224 1.41 -20.85 8.02
N THR A 225 0.52 -19.89 7.71
CA THR A 225 -0.78 -20.17 7.06
C THR A 225 -0.64 -20.45 5.56
N SER A 226 0.38 -19.89 4.90
CA SER A 226 0.55 -19.99 3.45
C SER A 226 2.01 -20.21 3.08
N ASP A 227 2.29 -20.70 1.88
CA ASP A 227 3.68 -20.87 1.42
C ASP A 227 4.42 -19.54 1.25
N ARG A 228 3.65 -18.44 1.12
CA ARG A 228 4.16 -17.09 0.99
C ARG A 228 3.13 -16.05 1.42
N LEU A 229 3.55 -15.11 2.25
CA LEU A 229 2.74 -13.98 2.69
C LEU A 229 3.32 -12.66 2.17
N TYR A 230 2.49 -11.88 1.49
CA TYR A 230 2.74 -10.46 1.22
C TYR A 230 1.88 -9.60 2.15
N PHE A 231 2.53 -8.88 3.07
CA PHE A 231 1.87 -7.85 3.87
C PHE A 231 1.79 -6.56 3.06
N GLU A 232 0.69 -6.40 2.33
CA GLU A 232 0.55 -5.33 1.34
C GLU A 232 -0.86 -4.76 1.27
N ALA A 233 -0.94 -3.52 0.78
CA ALA A 233 -2.22 -2.87 0.51
C ALA A 233 -3.02 -3.67 -0.52
N LEU A 234 -4.32 -3.83 -0.26
CA LEU A 234 -5.24 -4.53 -1.15
C LEU A 234 -5.85 -3.58 -2.18
N ASP A 235 -4.99 -3.01 -3.01
CA ASP A 235 -5.39 -2.18 -4.15
C ASP A 235 -4.85 -2.73 -5.48
N GLU A 236 -5.37 -2.19 -6.58
CA GLU A 236 -5.04 -2.65 -7.93
C GLU A 236 -3.54 -2.56 -8.21
N GLU A 237 -2.89 -1.47 -7.80
CA GLU A 237 -1.46 -1.26 -8.06
C GLU A 237 -0.60 -2.31 -7.37
N SER A 238 -0.79 -2.49 -6.05
CA SER A 238 -0.02 -3.45 -5.26
C SER A 238 -0.24 -4.88 -5.71
N LEU A 239 -1.49 -5.26 -6.04
CA LEU A 239 -1.80 -6.61 -6.48
C LEU A 239 -1.23 -6.92 -7.88
N ARG A 240 -1.30 -5.97 -8.82
CA ARG A 240 -0.66 -6.12 -10.14
C ARG A 240 0.85 -6.29 -9.99
N ASP A 241 1.49 -5.50 -9.11
CA ASP A 241 2.92 -5.63 -8.86
C ASP A 241 3.29 -7.01 -8.26
N ILE A 242 2.48 -7.55 -7.34
CA ILE A 242 2.69 -8.89 -6.76
C ILE A 242 2.47 -9.98 -7.82
N LEU A 243 1.41 -9.88 -8.61
CA LEU A 243 1.08 -10.84 -9.66
C LEU A 243 2.14 -10.89 -10.75
N GLU A 244 2.66 -9.73 -11.15
CA GLU A 244 3.79 -9.63 -12.08
C GLU A 244 5.06 -10.23 -11.47
N ASN A 245 5.39 -9.90 -10.21
CA ASN A 245 6.54 -10.45 -9.50
C ASN A 245 6.47 -11.98 -9.42
N GLU A 246 5.30 -12.54 -9.13
CA GLU A 246 5.12 -13.99 -9.12
C GLU A 246 5.09 -14.59 -10.54
N GLY A 247 4.61 -13.85 -11.54
CA GLY A 247 4.50 -14.33 -12.91
C GLY A 247 5.84 -14.56 -13.62
N GLU A 248 6.94 -13.93 -13.19
CA GLU A 248 8.23 -14.00 -13.89
C GLU A 248 8.76 -15.43 -14.06
N SER A 249 8.44 -16.37 -13.16
CA SER A 249 8.85 -17.78 -13.28
C SER A 249 8.04 -18.59 -14.30
N SER A 250 6.88 -18.10 -14.72
CA SER A 250 5.90 -18.85 -15.54
C SER A 250 5.71 -18.20 -16.92
N GLY A 251 6.80 -17.71 -17.52
CA GLY A 251 6.74 -17.03 -18.83
C GLY A 251 5.94 -15.72 -18.80
N ASN A 252 5.94 -15.03 -17.64
CA ASN A 252 5.19 -13.81 -17.36
C ASN A 252 3.66 -13.96 -17.35
N ALA A 253 3.14 -15.18 -17.21
CA ALA A 253 1.72 -15.36 -16.92
C ALA A 253 1.46 -15.14 -15.42
N PRO A 254 0.54 -14.25 -15.03
CA PRO A 254 0.20 -14.04 -13.63
C PRO A 254 -0.44 -15.32 -13.05
N PRO A 255 -0.19 -15.64 -11.77
CA PRO A 255 -0.82 -16.78 -11.12
C PRO A 255 -2.34 -16.54 -10.96
N PRO A 256 -3.17 -17.60 -11.02
CA PRO A 256 -4.60 -17.48 -10.78
C PRO A 256 -4.87 -16.91 -9.38
N SER A 257 -5.89 -16.05 -9.28
CA SER A 257 -6.25 -15.35 -8.05
C SER A 257 -7.63 -15.74 -7.54
N ILE A 258 -7.73 -16.00 -6.25
CA ILE A 258 -8.97 -16.25 -5.51
C ILE A 258 -9.37 -14.94 -4.83
N VAL A 259 -10.52 -14.41 -5.24
CA VAL A 259 -11.05 -13.09 -4.83
C VAL A 259 -12.38 -13.20 -4.07
N GLN A 260 -12.97 -14.40 -4.05
CA GLN A 260 -14.32 -14.65 -3.55
C GLN A 260 -14.40 -14.71 -2.02
N PHE A 261 -13.27 -14.91 -1.35
CA PHE A 261 -13.22 -15.23 0.08
C PHE A 261 -12.67 -14.10 0.97
N GLY A 262 -12.15 -13.02 0.37
CA GLY A 262 -11.68 -11.81 1.06
C GLY A 262 -12.75 -10.74 1.25
N GLY A 263 -14.04 -11.08 1.16
CA GLY A 263 -15.13 -10.09 1.32
C GLY A 263 -15.16 -9.03 0.22
N GLN A 264 -15.76 -7.87 0.50
CA GLN A 264 -16.04 -6.86 -0.52
C GLN A 264 -14.76 -6.25 -1.12
N THR A 265 -13.69 -6.14 -0.33
CA THR A 265 -12.38 -5.66 -0.76
C THR A 265 -11.85 -6.47 -1.93
N ALA A 266 -11.67 -7.78 -1.73
CA ALA A 266 -11.17 -8.68 -2.77
C ALA A 266 -12.12 -8.74 -3.97
N ILE A 267 -13.44 -8.75 -3.73
CA ILE A 267 -14.44 -8.78 -4.82
C ILE A 267 -14.35 -7.53 -5.71
N ASN A 268 -14.16 -6.34 -5.12
CA ASN A 268 -14.05 -5.10 -5.89
C ASN A 268 -12.81 -5.06 -6.81
N LEU A 269 -11.78 -5.87 -6.50
CA LEU A 269 -10.56 -5.96 -7.30
C LEU A 269 -10.70 -6.92 -8.48
N ALA A 270 -11.72 -7.79 -8.51
CA ALA A 270 -11.89 -8.79 -9.56
C ALA A 270 -11.99 -8.17 -10.97
N GLU A 271 -12.79 -7.12 -11.13
CA GLU A 271 -12.98 -6.47 -12.42
C GLU A 271 -11.75 -5.64 -12.86
N PRO A 272 -11.15 -4.79 -12.01
CA PRO A 272 -9.91 -4.09 -12.35
C PRO A 272 -8.75 -5.04 -12.73
N LEU A 273 -8.56 -6.12 -11.96
CA LEU A 273 -7.53 -7.12 -12.25
C LEU A 273 -7.80 -7.80 -13.60
N PHE A 274 -9.03 -8.27 -13.84
CA PHE A 274 -9.39 -8.90 -15.11
C PHE A 274 -9.17 -7.95 -16.32
N ARG A 275 -9.55 -6.68 -16.20
CA ARG A 275 -9.35 -5.68 -17.27
C ARG A 275 -7.88 -5.39 -17.55
N SER A 276 -7.02 -5.49 -16.53
CA SER A 276 -5.57 -5.32 -16.68
C SER A 276 -4.83 -6.58 -17.14
N GLY A 277 -5.57 -7.66 -17.43
CA GLY A 277 -5.01 -8.93 -17.91
C GLY A 277 -4.39 -9.79 -16.82
N MET A 278 -4.79 -9.57 -15.57
CA MET A 278 -4.39 -10.34 -14.39
C MET A 278 -5.35 -11.48 -14.08
#